data_AF-B4J990-F1
#
_entry.id   AF-B4J990-F1
#
_cell.length_a   1.000
_cell.length_b   1.000
_cell.length_c   1.000
_cell.angle_alpha   90.00
_cell.angle_beta   90.00
_cell.angle_gamma   90.00
#
_symmetry.space_group_name_H-M   'P 1'
#
loop_
_entity.id
_entity.type
_entity.pdbx_description
1 polymer ?
#
loop_
_entity_poly.entity_id
_entity_poly.type
_entity_poly.pdbx_seq_one_letter_code
_entity_poly.pdbx_strand_id
1 'polypeptide(L)'
;MLQMRFLFLFACTALLLGSQQIDGFILRLISETLQNNVAGEPITHQRTEWNFDPEAAKRARSIYYEKNGYRSAKFIERIGVGLDGHHEERRQEQAERDVGRLNGEHFINYPAA
;
A
#
# COMPACT_ATOMS: atom_id res chain seq x y z
N MET A 1 0.71 68.31 14.13
CA MET A 1 1.44 67.74 12.97
C MET A 1 2.13 66.40 13.26
N LEU A 2 2.74 66.20 14.44
CA LEU A 2 3.44 64.95 14.78
C LEU A 2 2.51 63.71 14.86
N GLN A 3 1.30 63.86 15.42
CA GLN A 3 0.32 62.76 15.50
C GLN A 3 -0.20 62.28 14.14
N MET A 4 -0.36 63.19 13.18
CA MET A 4 -0.76 62.83 11.80
C MET A 4 0.33 62.03 11.08
N ARG A 5 1.62 62.28 11.37
CA ARG A 5 2.74 61.51 10.82
C ARG A 5 2.79 60.10 11.41
N PHE A 6 2.51 59.94 12.71
CA PHE A 6 2.43 58.62 13.34
C PHE A 6 1.25 57.80 12.82
N LEU A 7 0.08 58.41 12.65
CA LEU A 7 -1.09 57.75 12.04
C LEU A 7 -0.81 57.32 10.60
N PHE A 8 -0.15 58.17 9.82
CA PHE A 8 0.22 57.86 8.45
C PHE A 8 1.25 56.72 8.37
N LEU A 9 2.28 56.74 9.21
CA LEU A 9 3.26 55.66 9.30
C LEU A 9 2.61 54.34 9.72
N PHE A 10 1.70 54.39 10.70
CA PHE A 10 0.97 53.21 11.17
C PHE A 10 0.09 52.61 10.06
N ALA A 11 -0.60 53.45 9.30
CA ALA A 11 -1.40 53.04 8.14
C ALA A 11 -0.53 52.41 7.03
N CYS A 12 0.63 53.00 6.72
CA CYS A 12 1.57 52.44 5.75
C CYS A 12 2.13 51.08 6.20
N THR A 13 2.49 50.94 7.48
CA THR A 13 2.96 49.64 8.01
C THR A 13 1.86 48.58 8.00
N ALA A 14 0.61 48.94 8.32
CA ALA A 14 -0.51 48.01 8.25
C ALA A 14 -0.80 47.54 6.80
N LEU A 15 -0.71 48.46 5.83
CA LEU A 15 -0.85 48.15 4.40
C LEU A 15 0.23 47.21 3.88
N LEU A 16 1.48 47.43 4.29
CA LEU A 16 2.62 46.58 3.89
C LEU A 16 2.55 45.18 4.51
N LEU A 17 2.02 45.04 5.72
CA LEU A 17 1.82 43.73 6.36
C LEU A 17 0.65 42.95 5.73
N GLY A 18 -0.41 43.63 5.29
CA GLY A 18 -1.56 42.98 4.65
C GLY A 18 -1.28 42.47 3.23
N SER A 19 -0.39 43.12 2.47
CA SER A 19 -0.10 42.72 1.08
C SER A 19 0.66 41.39 0.97
N GLN A 20 1.45 41.03 1.99
CA GLN A 20 2.27 39.79 2.00
C GLN A 20 1.42 38.51 2.12
N GLN A 21 0.17 38.60 2.56
CA GLN A 21 -0.67 37.43 2.85
C GLN A 21 -1.40 36.89 1.61
N ILE A 22 -1.59 37.73 0.59
CA ILE A 22 -2.41 37.39 -0.59
C ILE A 22 -1.70 36.35 -1.47
N ASP A 23 -0.39 36.52 -1.69
CA ASP A 23 0.39 35.61 -2.54
C ASP A 23 0.51 34.21 -1.94
N GLY A 24 0.73 34.13 -0.62
CA GLY A 24 0.80 32.85 0.10
C GLY A 24 -0.53 32.10 0.07
N PHE A 25 -1.65 32.81 0.15
CA PHE A 25 -2.98 32.21 0.09
C PHE A 25 -3.29 31.63 -1.30
N ILE A 26 -3.02 32.39 -2.37
CA ILE A 26 -3.27 31.94 -3.75
C ILE A 26 -2.42 30.73 -4.11
N LEU A 27 -1.12 30.78 -3.79
CA LEU A 27 -0.21 29.66 -4.04
C LEU A 27 -0.63 28.41 -3.26
N ARG A 28 -1.04 28.57 -2.01
CA ARG A 28 -1.55 27.47 -1.19
C ARG A 28 -2.82 26.87 -1.79
N LEU A 29 -3.81 27.69 -2.16
CA LEU A 29 -5.03 27.23 -2.81
C LEU A 29 -4.74 26.43 -4.08
N ILE A 30 -3.89 26.95 -4.97
CA ILE A 30 -3.52 26.25 -6.21
C ILE A 30 -2.81 24.93 -5.89
N SER A 31 -1.84 24.94 -4.98
CA SER A 31 -1.07 23.75 -4.61
C SER A 31 -1.93 22.66 -3.98
N GLU A 32 -2.81 23.01 -3.04
CA GLU A 32 -3.71 22.08 -2.37
C GLU A 32 -4.74 21.51 -3.35
N THR A 33 -5.30 22.36 -4.23
CA THR A 33 -6.26 21.90 -5.25
C THR A 33 -5.60 20.94 -6.23
N LEU A 34 -4.40 21.25 -6.73
CA LEU A 34 -3.67 20.36 -7.65
C LEU A 34 -3.26 19.06 -6.96
N GLN A 35 -2.70 19.12 -5.75
CA GLN A 35 -2.28 17.93 -5.01
C GLN A 35 -3.47 17.01 -4.71
N ASN A 36 -4.60 17.56 -4.26
CA ASN A 36 -5.78 16.75 -3.95
C ASN A 36 -6.43 16.15 -5.21
N ASN A 37 -6.34 16.80 -6.37
CA ASN A 37 -6.87 16.24 -7.63
C ASN A 37 -5.93 15.21 -8.26
N VAL A 38 -4.61 15.35 -8.11
CA VAL A 38 -3.62 14.44 -8.71
C VAL A 38 -3.34 13.23 -7.81
N ALA A 39 -3.18 13.45 -6.52
CA ALA A 39 -2.86 12.40 -5.55
C ALA A 39 -4.09 11.83 -4.84
N GLY A 40 -5.27 12.43 -5.04
CA GLY A 40 -6.46 12.18 -4.22
C GLY A 40 -6.41 12.95 -2.90
N GLU A 41 -7.58 13.23 -2.33
CA GLU A 41 -7.65 13.72 -0.95
C GLU A 41 -7.01 12.67 -0.03
N PRO A 42 -6.20 13.06 0.98
CA PRO A 42 -5.60 12.13 1.93
C PRO A 42 -6.66 11.58 2.90
N ILE A 43 -7.72 10.95 2.36
CA ILE A 43 -8.66 10.11 3.09
C ILE A 43 -7.91 8.83 3.41
N THR A 44 -7.07 8.95 4.41
CA THR A 44 -6.14 7.89 4.78
C THR A 44 -6.89 6.94 5.71
N HIS A 45 -7.01 5.68 5.28
CA HIS A 45 -7.46 4.50 6.04
C HIS A 45 -8.98 4.32 6.15
N GLN A 46 -9.57 3.64 5.17
CA GLN A 46 -10.78 2.87 5.42
C GLN A 46 -10.40 1.69 6.32
N ARG A 47 -10.99 1.60 7.52
CA ARG A 47 -10.86 0.39 8.35
C ARG A 47 -11.64 -0.72 7.65
N THR A 48 -10.90 -1.58 6.94
CA THR A 48 -11.46 -2.80 6.36
C THR A 48 -11.26 -3.94 7.34
N GLU A 49 -12.37 -4.46 7.87
CA GLU A 49 -12.35 -5.70 8.64
C GLU A 49 -12.34 -6.88 7.68
N TRP A 50 -11.33 -7.72 7.81
CA TRP A 50 -11.23 -8.97 7.07
C TRP A 50 -11.56 -10.11 8.03
N ASN A 51 -12.52 -10.96 7.65
CA ASN A 51 -12.73 -12.22 8.35
C ASN A 51 -11.61 -13.19 7.93
N PHE A 52 -10.47 -13.10 8.61
CA PHE A 52 -9.33 -13.98 8.36
C PHE A 52 -9.57 -15.33 9.04
N ASP A 53 -9.87 -16.34 8.23
CA ASP A 53 -9.90 -17.72 8.68
C ASP A 53 -8.55 -18.39 8.33
N PRO A 54 -7.70 -18.71 9.33
CA PRO A 54 -6.39 -19.33 9.10
C PRO A 54 -6.49 -20.69 8.43
N GLU A 55 -7.63 -21.39 8.57
CA GLU A 55 -7.84 -22.73 8.01
C GLU A 55 -8.54 -22.70 6.64
N ALA A 56 -8.99 -21.53 6.16
CA ALA A 56 -9.69 -21.40 4.88
C ALA A 56 -8.85 -21.91 3.71
N ALA A 57 -7.56 -21.58 3.68
CA ALA A 57 -6.63 -22.02 2.66
C ALA A 57 -6.44 -23.55 2.68
N LYS A 58 -6.35 -24.14 3.88
CA LYS A 58 -6.19 -25.59 4.06
C LYS A 58 -7.42 -26.36 3.57
N ARG A 59 -8.62 -25.88 3.89
CA ARG A 59 -9.90 -26.44 3.40
C ARG A 59 -10.06 -26.28 1.89
N ALA A 60 -9.73 -25.11 1.34
CA ALA A 60 -9.79 -24.89 -0.10
C ALA A 60 -8.83 -25.83 -0.86
N ARG A 61 -7.64 -26.06 -0.31
CA ARG A 61 -6.66 -27.01 -0.87
C ARG A 61 -7.19 -28.44 -0.88
N SER A 62 -7.80 -28.93 0.21
CA SER A 62 -8.34 -30.30 0.24
C SER A 62 -9.48 -30.48 -0.76
N ILE A 63 -10.41 -29.53 -0.83
CA ILE A 63 -11.54 -29.54 -1.79
C ILE A 63 -11.02 -29.51 -3.24
N TYR A 64 -10.01 -28.68 -3.51
CA TYR A 64 -9.41 -28.59 -4.83
C TYR A 64 -8.72 -29.90 -5.24
N TYR A 65 -8.00 -30.53 -4.32
CA TYR A 65 -7.33 -31.81 -4.55
C TYR A 65 -8.34 -32.94 -4.77
N GLU A 66 -9.40 -33.00 -3.97
CA GLU A 66 -10.50 -33.98 -4.13
C GLU A 66 -11.16 -33.86 -5.51
N LYS A 67 -11.43 -32.63 -5.96
CA LYS A 67 -12.07 -32.38 -7.24
C LYS A 67 -11.18 -32.66 -8.45
N ASN A 68 -9.88 -32.33 -8.38
CA ASN A 68 -8.97 -32.33 -9.54
C ASN A 68 -7.95 -33.48 -9.52
N GLY A 69 -7.92 -34.28 -8.45
CA GLY A 69 -7.04 -35.45 -8.29
C GLY A 69 -5.55 -35.11 -8.25
N TYR A 70 -4.69 -36.10 -8.45
CA TYR A 70 -3.23 -35.96 -8.38
C TYR A 70 -2.64 -34.91 -9.35
N ARG A 71 -3.29 -34.65 -10.50
CA ARG A 71 -2.84 -33.63 -11.48
C ARG A 71 -2.98 -32.20 -10.96
N SER A 72 -3.77 -32.00 -9.90
CA SER A 72 -3.99 -30.72 -9.23
C SER A 72 -2.75 -30.18 -8.53
N ALA A 73 -1.87 -31.06 -8.03
CA ALA A 73 -0.62 -30.66 -7.37
C ALA A 73 0.30 -29.90 -8.34
N LYS A 74 0.46 -30.41 -9.58
CA LYS A 74 1.22 -29.72 -10.64
C LYS A 74 0.57 -28.42 -11.09
N PHE A 75 -0.76 -28.30 -10.96
CA PHE A 75 -1.47 -27.07 -11.33
C PHE A 75 -1.31 -25.98 -10.25
N ILE A 76 -1.41 -26.35 -8.97
CA ILE A 76 -1.12 -25.43 -7.85
C ILE A 76 0.33 -24.95 -7.93
N GLU A 77 1.27 -25.86 -8.16
CA GLU A 77 2.68 -25.54 -8.40
C GLU A 77 2.82 -24.55 -9.56
N ARG A 78 2.11 -24.78 -10.68
CA ARG A 78 2.14 -23.89 -11.85
C ARG A 78 1.55 -22.50 -11.58
N ILE A 79 0.48 -22.39 -10.78
CA ILE A 79 -0.06 -21.10 -10.36
C ILE A 79 0.96 -20.34 -9.51
N GLY A 80 1.66 -21.04 -8.61
CA GLY A 80 2.63 -20.43 -7.68
C GLY A 80 3.89 -19.89 -8.36
N VAL A 81 4.21 -20.34 -9.58
CA VAL A 81 5.40 -19.89 -10.35
C VAL A 81 5.08 -18.83 -11.41
N GLY A 82 3.95 -18.12 -11.30
CA GLY A 82 3.57 -16.99 -12.18
C GLY A 82 3.31 -17.37 -13.65
N LEU A 83 3.10 -16.37 -14.54
CA LEU A 83 2.80 -16.54 -15.98
C LEU A 83 3.82 -15.85 -16.92
N ASP A 84 4.89 -15.29 -16.36
CA ASP A 84 5.89 -14.46 -17.08
C ASP A 84 6.99 -15.27 -17.81
N GLY A 85 6.89 -16.61 -17.85
CA GLY A 85 7.87 -17.48 -18.48
C GLY A 85 9.05 -17.90 -17.60
N HIS A 86 9.27 -17.29 -16.43
CA HIS A 86 10.37 -17.62 -15.51
C HIS A 86 10.01 -18.77 -14.55
N HIS A 87 9.36 -19.81 -15.06
CA HIS A 87 8.80 -20.87 -14.22
C HIS A 87 9.86 -21.85 -13.70
N GLU A 88 10.95 -22.06 -14.44
CA GLU A 88 11.97 -23.04 -14.09
C GLU A 88 12.91 -22.53 -12.99
N GLU A 89 13.36 -21.28 -13.11
CA GLU A 89 14.17 -20.58 -12.10
C GLU A 89 13.44 -20.56 -10.75
N ARG A 90 12.17 -20.11 -10.72
CA ARG A 90 11.37 -20.11 -9.50
C ARG A 90 11.10 -21.49 -8.94
N ARG A 91 10.99 -22.52 -9.78
CA ARG A 91 10.85 -23.90 -9.31
C ARG A 91 12.14 -24.40 -8.67
N GLN A 92 13.30 -24.02 -9.20
CA GLN A 92 14.60 -24.34 -8.59
C GLN A 92 14.78 -23.62 -7.26
N GLU A 93 14.49 -22.32 -7.19
CA GLU A 93 14.50 -21.56 -5.93
C GLU A 93 13.55 -22.16 -4.89
N GLN A 94 12.36 -22.59 -5.32
CA GLN A 94 11.40 -23.28 -4.45
C GLN A 94 11.96 -24.62 -3.95
N ALA A 95 12.52 -25.44 -4.85
CA ALA A 95 13.14 -26.70 -4.49
C ALA A 95 14.28 -26.49 -3.49
N GLU A 96 15.19 -25.56 -3.74
CA GLU A 96 16.32 -25.22 -2.85
C GLU A 96 15.85 -24.76 -1.47
N ARG A 97 14.82 -23.91 -1.40
CA ARG A 97 14.23 -23.45 -0.14
C ARG A 97 13.63 -24.60 0.66
N ASP A 98 13.04 -25.57 -0.04
CA ASP A 98 12.27 -26.66 0.56
C ASP A 98 13.17 -27.87 0.92
N VAL A 99 14.43 -27.90 0.46
CA VAL A 99 15.46 -28.87 0.91
C VAL A 99 15.57 -28.87 2.43
N GLY A 100 15.26 -30.01 3.05
CA GLY A 100 15.37 -30.22 4.49
C GLY A 100 14.28 -29.54 5.35
N ARG A 101 13.38 -28.74 4.75
CA ARG A 101 12.26 -28.11 5.46
C ARG A 101 10.94 -28.87 5.32
N LEU A 102 10.72 -29.47 4.16
CA LEU A 102 9.43 -30.07 3.81
C LEU A 102 9.71 -31.39 3.08
N ASN A 103 9.65 -32.51 3.82
CA ASN A 103 9.65 -33.86 3.23
C ASN A 103 8.34 -34.17 2.46
N GLY A 104 7.82 -33.20 1.70
CA GLY A 104 6.53 -33.29 1.00
C GLY A 104 5.30 -33.08 1.89
N GLU A 105 5.46 -32.79 3.18
CA GLU A 105 4.35 -32.64 4.14
C GLU A 105 4.06 -31.15 4.45
N HIS A 106 2.96 -30.63 3.88
CA HIS A 106 2.47 -29.26 4.06
C HIS A 106 1.59 -29.07 5.32
N PHE A 107 1.98 -29.57 6.49
CA PHE A 107 1.19 -29.39 7.72
C PHE A 107 1.92 -28.79 8.92
N ILE A 108 3.25 -28.62 8.87
CA ILE A 108 4.03 -28.07 9.99
C ILE A 108 4.55 -26.68 9.61
N ASN A 109 4.09 -25.64 10.33
CA ASN A 109 4.68 -24.30 10.24
C ASN A 109 6.03 -24.32 10.96
N TYR A 110 7.09 -23.87 10.27
CA TYR A 110 8.43 -23.76 10.85
C TYR A 110 8.74 -22.32 11.30
N PRO A 111 9.50 -22.12 12.40
CA PRO A 111 10.04 -23.16 13.27
C PRO A 111 8.93 -23.89 14.04
N ALA A 112 9.07 -25.20 14.16
CA ALA A 112 8.16 -26.01 14.99
C ALA A 112 8.18 -25.44 16.42
N ALA A 113 6.99 -25.10 16.94
CA ALA A 113 6.83 -24.67 18.32
C ALA A 113 7.07 -25.83 19.31
#